data_AF-A0A6A3UNU0-F1
#
_entry.id   AF-A0A6A3UNU0-F1
#
_cell.length_a   1.000
_cell.length_b   1.000
_cell.length_c   1.000
_cell.angle_alpha   90.00
_cell.angle_beta   90.00
_cell.angle_gamma   90.00
#
_symmetry.space_group_name_H-M   'P 1'
#
loop_
_entity.id
_entity.type
_entity.pdbx_description
1 polymer ?
#
loop_
_entity_poly.entity_id
_entity_poly.type
_entity_poly.pdbx_seq_one_letter_code
_entity_poly.pdbx_strand_id
1 'polypeptide(L)'
;MAIVREYGKPDVFVTMTCNPTWEEIEEKIPESNQSAQDRPDVVARVWQQKLAELLKDLDEGVLGRVMARIYVVEFQKRGLPHAHILVILADEDKPR
;
A
#
# COMPACT_ATOMS: atom_id res chain seq x y z
N MET A 1 -6.69 5.56 -19.04
CA MET A 1 -5.30 5.74 -18.54
C MET A 1 -4.35 5.16 -19.56
N ALA A 2 -3.21 5.82 -19.86
CA ALA A 2 -2.26 5.36 -20.89
C ALA A 2 -1.71 3.95 -20.62
N ILE A 3 -1.39 3.63 -19.37
CA ILE A 3 -0.92 2.30 -18.95
C ILE A 3 -1.94 1.20 -19.26
N VAL A 4 -3.24 1.44 -19.04
CA VAL A 4 -4.28 0.44 -19.35
C VAL A 4 -4.42 0.21 -20.85
N ARG A 5 -4.14 1.25 -21.67
CA ARG A 5 -4.12 1.10 -23.13
C ARG A 5 -2.93 0.25 -23.59
N GLU A 6 -1.79 0.37 -22.93
CA GLU A 6 -0.55 -0.33 -23.29
C GLU A 6 -0.52 -1.78 -22.78
N TYR A 7 -0.86 -1.98 -21.50
CA TYR A 7 -0.70 -3.27 -20.81
C TYR A 7 -2.02 -4.02 -20.60
N GLY A 8 -3.17 -3.41 -20.91
CA GLY A 8 -4.48 -3.99 -20.69
C GLY A 8 -5.09 -3.61 -19.33
N LYS A 9 -6.23 -4.24 -19.01
CA LYS A 9 -6.93 -4.00 -17.73
C LYS A 9 -6.13 -4.59 -16.56
N PRO A 10 -6.23 -4.03 -15.34
CA PRO A 10 -5.71 -4.65 -14.13
C PRO A 10 -6.30 -6.05 -13.89
N ASP A 11 -5.46 -6.95 -13.37
CA ASP A 11 -5.83 -8.31 -13.00
C ASP A 11 -6.03 -8.44 -11.49
N VAL A 12 -5.27 -7.69 -10.69
CA VAL A 12 -5.35 -7.70 -9.23
C VAL A 12 -5.53 -6.27 -8.70
N PHE A 13 -6.47 -6.12 -7.77
CA PHE A 13 -6.71 -4.89 -7.02
C PHE A 13 -6.28 -5.10 -5.57
N VAL A 14 -5.19 -4.46 -5.16
CA VAL A 14 -4.67 -4.53 -3.78
C VAL A 14 -5.01 -3.25 -3.04
N THR A 15 -5.43 -3.42 -1.78
CA THR A 15 -5.74 -2.31 -0.90
C THR A 15 -4.92 -2.42 0.37
N MET A 16 -4.20 -1.35 0.71
CA MET A 16 -3.41 -1.29 1.95
C MET A 16 -3.92 -0.15 2.82
N THR A 17 -4.47 -0.50 3.98
CA THR A 17 -4.94 0.46 4.99
C THR A 17 -3.95 0.52 6.15
N CYS A 18 -3.66 1.72 6.63
CA CYS A 18 -2.88 1.87 7.85
C CYS A 18 -3.62 1.29 9.07
N ASN A 19 -2.92 0.49 9.87
CA ASN A 19 -3.40 0.08 11.18
C ASN A 19 -2.69 0.92 12.26
N PRO A 20 -3.41 1.74 13.05
CA PRO A 20 -2.80 2.55 14.11
C PRO A 20 -2.24 1.71 15.28
N THR A 21 -2.61 0.42 15.39
CA THR A 21 -2.13 -0.50 16.44
C THR A 21 -0.92 -1.32 16.00
N TRP A 22 -0.19 -0.89 14.96
CA TRP A 22 1.08 -1.52 14.62
C TRP A 22 2.10 -1.24 15.71
N GLU A 23 2.86 -2.26 16.10
CA GLU A 23 3.88 -2.17 17.16
C GLU A 23 4.86 -1.03 16.89
N GLU A 24 5.29 -0.82 15.64
CA GLU A 24 6.22 0.25 15.29
C GLU A 24 5.63 1.67 15.46
N ILE A 25 4.29 1.79 15.49
CA ILE A 25 3.59 3.04 15.81
C ILE A 25 3.48 3.17 17.33
N GLU A 26 2.99 2.12 18.02
CA GLU A 26 2.78 2.14 19.47
C GLU A 26 4.09 2.37 20.24
N GLU A 27 5.19 1.72 19.84
CA GLU A 27 6.52 1.95 20.43
C GLU A 27 7.03 3.38 20.25
N LYS A 28 6.62 4.06 19.17
CA LYS A 28 7.06 5.42 18.83
C LYS A 28 6.12 6.50 19.33
N ILE A 29 5.00 6.12 19.95
CA ILE A 29 4.10 7.01 20.66
C ILE A 29 4.28 6.74 22.16
N PRO A 30 5.31 7.35 22.78
CA PRO A 30 5.53 7.20 24.21
C PRO A 30 4.41 7.93 24.96
N GLU A 31 3.70 7.20 25.82
CA GLU A 31 2.76 7.69 26.86
C GLU A 31 1.27 7.85 26.53
N SER A 32 0.48 7.64 27.59
CA SER A 32 -0.96 7.39 27.68
C SER A 32 -1.90 8.49 27.15
N ASN A 33 -1.36 9.63 26.73
CA ASN A 33 -2.14 10.81 26.34
C ASN A 33 -2.05 11.19 24.86
N GLN A 34 -1.24 10.49 24.05
CA GLN A 34 -1.21 10.67 22.61
C GLN A 34 -1.72 9.41 21.91
N SER A 35 -2.56 9.62 20.90
CA SER A 35 -3.00 8.58 19.98
C SER A 35 -2.25 8.68 18.65
N ALA A 36 -2.38 7.65 17.81
CA ALA A 36 -1.88 7.67 16.43
C ALA A 36 -2.37 8.90 15.64
N GLN A 37 -3.56 9.44 15.97
CA GLN A 37 -4.10 10.63 15.31
C GLN A 37 -3.36 11.91 15.71
N ASP A 38 -2.76 11.94 16.90
CA ASP A 38 -1.99 13.09 17.40
C ASP A 38 -0.56 13.12 16.83
N ARG A 39 -0.10 11.98 16.30
CA ARG A 39 1.24 11.80 15.69
C ARG A 39 1.16 11.28 14.25
N PRO A 40 0.53 12.04 13.33
CA PRO A 40 0.38 11.62 11.93
C PRO A 40 1.74 11.46 11.21
N ASP A 41 2.80 12.11 11.68
CA ASP A 41 4.16 11.96 11.18
C ASP A 41 4.72 10.54 11.41
N VAL A 42 4.48 9.97 12.60
CA VAL A 42 4.91 8.61 12.94
C VAL A 42 4.12 7.60 12.12
N VAL A 43 2.80 7.76 12.08
CA VAL A 43 1.88 6.92 11.32
C VAL A 43 2.24 6.89 9.84
N ALA A 44 2.39 8.07 9.22
CA ALA A 44 2.72 8.18 7.80
C ALA A 44 4.08 7.54 7.48
N ARG A 45 5.09 7.72 8.35
CA ARG A 45 6.43 7.15 8.14
C ARG A 45 6.40 5.62 8.22
N VAL A 46 5.77 5.05 9.25
CA VAL A 46 5.67 3.58 9.40
C VAL A 46 4.88 2.99 8.23
N TRP A 47 3.76 3.61 7.88
CA TRP A 47 2.94 3.15 6.75
C TRP A 47 3.69 3.23 5.43
N GLN A 48 4.44 4.30 5.17
CA GLN A 48 5.23 4.46 3.94
C GLN A 48 6.31 3.37 3.82
N GLN A 49 6.96 3.01 4.93
CA GLN A 49 7.93 1.89 4.95
C GLN A 49 7.26 0.57 4.60
N LYS A 50 6.11 0.27 5.23
CA LYS A 50 5.35 -0.95 4.92
C LYS A 50 4.81 -0.96 3.48
N LEU A 51 4.43 0.20 2.93
CA LEU A 51 4.03 0.31 1.52
C LEU A 51 5.22 0.03 0.61
N ALA A 52 6.41 0.55 0.92
CA ALA A 52 7.61 0.30 0.14
C ALA A 52 7.96 -1.19 0.09
N GLU A 53 7.88 -1.90 1.22
CA GLU A 53 8.06 -3.35 1.27
C GLU A 53 6.98 -4.09 0.46
N LEU A 54 5.70 -3.72 0.59
CA LEU A 54 4.64 -4.32 -0.24
C LEU A 54 4.89 -4.12 -1.74
N LEU A 55 5.30 -2.93 -2.16
CA LEU A 55 5.60 -2.65 -3.57
C LEU A 55 6.81 -3.45 -4.06
N LYS A 56 7.81 -3.65 -3.20
CA LYS A 56 8.96 -4.49 -3.49
C LYS A 56 8.57 -5.96 -3.65
N ASP A 57 7.74 -6.50 -2.76
CA ASP A 57 7.23 -7.88 -2.86
C ASP A 57 6.47 -8.10 -4.17
N LEU A 58 5.68 -7.10 -4.61
CA LEU A 58 4.99 -7.14 -5.90
C LEU A 58 5.99 -7.15 -7.07
N ASP A 59 7.03 -6.31 -7.02
CA ASP A 59 8.06 -6.26 -8.06
C ASP A 59 8.93 -7.54 -8.09
N GLU A 60 9.10 -8.21 -6.95
CA GLU A 60 9.77 -9.52 -6.83
C GLU A 60 8.88 -10.70 -7.26
N GLY A 61 7.63 -10.42 -7.63
CA GLY A 61 6.74 -11.38 -8.28
C GLY A 61 5.95 -12.26 -7.30
N VAL A 62 5.68 -11.78 -6.08
CA VAL A 62 4.88 -12.53 -5.09
C VAL A 62 3.48 -12.92 -5.61
N LEU A 63 2.93 -12.15 -6.56
CA LEU A 63 1.65 -12.44 -7.24
C LEU A 63 1.84 -12.90 -8.70
N GLY A 64 3.05 -13.28 -9.10
CA GLY A 64 3.44 -13.50 -10.49
C GLY A 64 4.12 -12.29 -11.11
N ARG A 65 4.53 -12.41 -12.38
CA ARG A 65 5.29 -11.38 -13.09
C ARG A 65 4.44 -10.14 -13.34
N VAL A 66 4.80 -9.04 -12.69
CA VAL A 66 4.16 -7.72 -12.88
C VAL A 66 4.63 -7.08 -14.18
N MET A 67 3.69 -6.79 -15.08
CA MET A 67 3.95 -6.05 -16.33
C MET A 67 3.84 -4.54 -16.11
N ALA A 68 2.88 -4.12 -15.29
CA ALA A 68 2.72 -2.75 -14.86
C ALA A 68 1.97 -2.68 -13.53
N ARG A 69 2.29 -1.67 -12.71
CA ARG A 69 1.52 -1.33 -11.51
C ARG A 69 1.27 0.17 -11.43
N ILE A 70 0.10 0.54 -10.91
CA ILE A 70 -0.28 1.92 -10.61
C ILE A 70 -0.80 1.93 -9.19
N TYR A 71 -0.44 2.95 -8.40
CA TYR A 71 -1.08 3.13 -7.11
C TYR A 71 -1.37 4.59 -6.83
N VAL A 72 -2.38 4.81 -6.01
CA VAL A 72 -2.74 6.12 -5.47
C VAL A 72 -2.74 6.01 -3.96
N VAL A 73 -2.23 7.05 -3.30
CA VAL A 73 -2.26 7.19 -1.84
C VAL A 73 -3.28 8.26 -1.49
N GLU A 74 -4.20 7.91 -0.60
CA GLU A 74 -5.25 8.79 -0.11
C GLU A 74 -5.25 8.77 1.42
N PHE A 75 -5.67 9.89 2.02
CA PHE A 75 -5.88 9.96 3.45
C PHE A 75 -7.37 9.76 3.73
N GLN A 76 -7.71 8.65 4.40
CA GLN A 76 -9.08 8.38 4.80
C GLN A 76 -9.48 9.27 5.99
N LYS A 77 -10.79 9.27 6.34
CA LYS A 77 -11.30 9.98 7.52
C LYS A 77 -10.49 9.57 8.76
N ARG A 78 -10.16 10.55 9.61
CA ARG A 78 -9.20 10.45 10.74
C ARG A 78 -7.71 10.48 10.36
N GLY A 79 -7.39 10.80 9.10
CA GLY A 79 -6.03 11.13 8.67
C GLY A 79 -5.09 9.93 8.51
N LEU A 80 -5.63 8.71 8.41
CA LEU A 80 -4.83 7.52 8.19
C LEU A 80 -4.57 7.31 6.68
N PRO A 81 -3.32 7.01 6.29
CA PRO A 81 -3.00 6.77 4.90
C PRO A 81 -3.55 5.42 4.41
N HIS A 82 -3.88 5.40 3.13
CA HIS A 82 -4.48 4.28 2.43
C HIS A 82 -3.96 4.23 0.99
N ALA A 83 -3.71 3.04 0.46
CA ALA A 83 -3.29 2.87 -0.92
C ALA A 83 -4.24 1.94 -1.68
N HIS A 84 -4.61 2.37 -2.87
CA HIS A 84 -5.21 1.51 -3.90
C HIS A 84 -4.15 1.22 -4.95
N ILE A 85 -3.87 -0.06 -5.18
CA ILE A 85 -2.83 -0.54 -6.09
C ILE A 85 -3.48 -1.43 -7.14
N LEU A 86 -3.31 -1.06 -8.41
CA LEU A 86 -3.68 -1.83 -9.58
C LEU A 86 -2.44 -2.56 -10.08
N VAL A 87 -2.56 -3.87 -10.26
CA VAL A 87 -1.49 -4.73 -10.80
C VAL A 87 -1.98 -5.37 -12.09
N ILE A 88 -1.15 -5.30 -13.13
CA ILE A 88 -1.33 -5.97 -14.42
C ILE A 88 -0.24 -7.05 -14.51
N LEU A 89 -0.65 -8.30 -14.67
CA LEU A 89 0.23 -9.47 -14.67
C LEU A 89 0.55 -9.94 -16.10
N ALA A 90 1.64 -10.68 -16.25
CA ALA A 90 1.93 -11.42 -17.47
C ALA A 90 0.82 -12.44 -17.74
N ASP A 91 0.50 -12.70 -19.02
CA ASP A 91 -0.62 -13.58 -19.40
C ASP A 91 -0.55 -14.98 -18.78
N GLU A 92 0.66 -15.50 -18.58
CA GLU A 92 0.94 -16.80 -17.97
C GLU A 92 0.59 -16.87 -16.47
N ASP A 93 0.66 -15.74 -15.77
CA ASP A 93 0.43 -15.62 -14.33
C ASP A 93 -0.97 -15.08 -13.99
N LYS A 94 -1.80 -14.81 -15.00
CA LYS A 94 -3.15 -14.28 -14.78
C LYS A 94 -4.03 -15.31 -14.04
N PRO A 95 -4.81 -14.87 -13.02
CA PRO A 95 -5.79 -15.73 -12.37
C PRO A 95 -6.78 -16.30 -13.39
N ARG A 96 -7.03 -17.60 -13.33
CA ARG A 96 -7.97 -18.32 -14.21
C ARG A 96 -9.33 -18.51 -13.57
#